data_AF-A0A9E4CV22-F1
#
_entry.id   AF-A0A9E4CV22-F1
#
_cell.length_a   1.000
_cell.length_b   1.000
_cell.length_c   1.000
_cell.angle_alpha   90.00
_cell.angle_beta   90.00
_cell.angle_gamma   90.00
#
_symmetry.space_group_name_H-M   'P 1'
#
loop_
_entity.id
_entity.type
_entity.pdbx_description
1 polymer ?
#
loop_
_entity_poly.entity_id
_entity_poly.type
_entity_poly.pdbx_seq_one_letter_code
_entity_poly.pdbx_strand_id
1 'polypeptide(L)'
;PGNVIGNAIRSLTPVAELSANVNLLANLWNDEYVAAHNAITMWGNDQIPFAGRAFRQTVRMMGQDNGFMTGRLELGGRSISLDDIRVPFLNVFGSKDHIVPADATRPLSGLLGSPDVTDLELNAGHVGLFIGRTAHRHGVPAMVDWIDQHS
;
A
#
# COMPACT_ATOMS: atom_id res chain seq x y z
N PRO A 1 2.61 11.01 16.79
CA PRO A 1 3.10 9.91 15.93
C PRO A 1 2.73 10.08 14.46
N GLY A 2 1.51 10.54 14.14
CA GLY A 2 1.08 10.76 12.74
C GLY A 2 2.06 11.61 11.93
N ASN A 3 2.45 12.78 12.45
CA ASN A 3 3.43 13.66 11.82
C ASN A 3 4.79 12.99 11.48
N VAL A 4 5.26 12.05 12.31
CA VAL A 4 6.50 11.30 12.06
C VAL A 4 6.34 10.37 10.87
N ILE A 5 5.21 9.66 10.78
CA ILE A 5 4.88 8.77 9.67
C ILE A 5 4.71 9.57 8.38
N GLY A 6 3.95 10.67 8.42
CA GLY A 6 3.75 11.55 7.27
C GLY A 6 5.06 12.12 6.73
N ASN A 7 5.96 12.58 7.61
CA ASN A 7 7.26 13.11 7.18
C ASN A 7 8.19 12.01 6.63
N ALA A 8 8.14 10.79 7.17
CA ALA A 8 8.89 9.66 6.61
C ALA A 8 8.45 9.35 5.18
N ILE A 9 7.14 9.30 4.90
CA ILE A 9 6.61 9.08 3.55
C ILE A 9 7.01 10.21 2.60
N ARG A 10 6.85 11.48 3.02
CA ARG A 10 7.28 12.65 2.22
C ARG A 10 8.77 12.61 1.85
N SER A 11 9.61 12.09 2.74
CA SER A 11 11.06 12.00 2.50
C SER A 11 11.43 11.05 1.37
N LEU A 12 10.55 10.11 1.00
CA LEU A 12 10.77 9.20 -0.13
C LEU A 12 10.70 9.93 -1.47
N THR A 13 9.89 11.00 -1.56
CA THR A 13 9.69 11.79 -2.79
C THR A 13 9.61 13.29 -2.48
N PRO A 14 10.73 13.91 -2.04
CA PRO A 14 10.73 15.28 -1.52
C PRO A 14 10.34 16.36 -2.55
N VAL A 15 10.42 16.03 -3.85
CA VAL A 15 10.02 16.93 -4.96
C VAL A 15 8.54 16.78 -5.37
N ALA A 16 7.84 15.77 -4.84
CA ALA A 16 6.47 15.46 -5.25
C ALA A 16 5.50 16.57 -4.86
N GLU A 17 5.61 17.12 -3.65
CA GLU A 17 4.75 18.22 -3.19
C GLU A 17 4.96 19.50 -4.01
N LEU A 18 6.22 19.85 -4.32
CA LEU A 18 6.51 21.00 -5.17
C LEU A 18 5.90 20.80 -6.57
N SER A 19 6.09 19.63 -7.15
CA SER A 19 5.53 19.28 -8.46
C SER A 19 4.00 19.34 -8.45
N ALA A 20 3.37 18.83 -7.39
CA ALA A 20 1.92 18.87 -7.22
C ALA A 20 1.39 20.32 -7.17
N ASN A 21 2.06 21.21 -6.43
CA ASN A 21 1.67 22.62 -6.34
C ASN A 21 1.87 23.38 -7.66
N VAL A 22 2.97 23.14 -8.38
CA VAL A 22 3.19 23.73 -9.71
C VAL A 22 2.12 23.27 -10.69
N ASN A 23 1.77 21.98 -10.68
CA ASN A 23 0.71 21.44 -11.52
C ASN A 23 -0.67 22.01 -11.15
N LEU A 24 -0.95 22.23 -9.86
CA LEU A 24 -2.17 22.92 -9.43
C LEU A 24 -2.25 24.32 -10.03
N LEU A 25 -1.20 25.13 -9.90
CA LEU A 25 -1.15 26.49 -10.46
C LEU A 25 -1.40 26.50 -11.98
N ALA A 26 -0.79 25.55 -12.70
CA ALA A 26 -0.96 25.42 -14.14
C ALA A 26 -2.38 24.98 -14.57
N ASN A 27 -3.15 24.38 -13.66
CA ASN A 27 -4.47 23.81 -13.94
C ASN A 27 -5.60 24.47 -13.11
N LEU A 28 -5.38 25.66 -12.53
CA LEU A 28 -6.40 26.38 -11.76
C LEU A 28 -7.67 26.71 -12.53
N TRP A 29 -7.60 26.72 -13.87
CA TRP A 29 -8.73 26.95 -14.77
C TRP A 29 -9.62 25.71 -14.95
N ASN A 30 -9.18 24.53 -14.48
CA ASN A 30 -9.89 23.27 -14.61
C ASN A 30 -10.46 22.84 -13.26
N ASP A 31 -11.75 23.11 -13.05
CA ASP A 31 -12.44 22.80 -11.79
C ASP A 31 -12.37 21.31 -11.41
N GLU A 32 -12.43 20.41 -12.40
CA GLU A 32 -12.32 18.98 -12.16
C GLU A 32 -10.93 18.59 -11.66
N TYR A 33 -9.88 19.16 -12.26
CA TYR A 33 -8.51 18.96 -11.79
C TYR A 33 -8.32 19.50 -10.37
N VAL A 34 -8.80 20.71 -10.09
CA VAL A 34 -8.69 21.36 -8.77
C VAL A 34 -9.43 20.53 -7.72
N ALA A 35 -10.64 20.05 -8.02
CA ALA A 35 -11.40 19.18 -7.12
C ALA A 35 -10.66 17.87 -6.83
N ALA A 36 -10.14 17.19 -7.86
CA ALA A 36 -9.38 15.95 -7.70
C ALA A 36 -8.08 16.18 -6.90
N HIS A 37 -7.35 17.27 -7.16
CA HIS A 37 -6.16 17.65 -6.41
C HIS A 37 -6.50 17.86 -4.93
N ASN A 38 -7.54 18.65 -4.63
CA ASN A 38 -7.96 18.92 -3.26
C ASN A 38 -8.40 17.64 -2.53
N ALA A 39 -9.13 16.74 -3.21
CA ALA A 39 -9.56 15.48 -2.63
C ALA A 39 -8.37 14.61 -2.18
N ILE A 40 -7.36 14.46 -3.05
CA ILE A 40 -6.16 13.65 -2.72
C ILE A 40 -5.28 14.33 -1.67
N THR A 41 -5.08 15.66 -1.77
CA THR A 41 -4.30 16.41 -0.79
C THR A 41 -4.96 16.40 0.58
N MET A 42 -6.29 16.54 0.65
CA MET A 42 -7.03 16.45 1.91
C MET A 42 -6.95 15.04 2.49
N TRP A 43 -7.21 14.01 1.69
CA TRP A 43 -7.09 12.61 2.11
C TRP A 43 -5.69 12.28 2.65
N GLY A 44 -4.63 12.72 1.97
CA GLY A 44 -3.25 12.46 2.41
C GLY A 44 -2.86 13.19 3.71
N ASN A 45 -3.50 14.32 4.01
CA ASN A 45 -3.24 15.13 5.20
C ASN A 45 -4.14 14.80 6.40
N ASP A 46 -5.28 14.15 6.17
CA ASP A 46 -6.25 13.78 7.21
C ASP A 46 -5.84 12.50 7.97
N GLN A 47 -4.69 12.59 8.66
CA GLN A 47 -4.12 11.46 9.37
C GLN A 47 -4.75 11.26 10.75
N ILE A 48 -5.19 10.03 11.03
CA ILE A 48 -5.69 9.64 12.34
C ILE A 48 -4.50 9.30 13.27
N PRO A 49 -4.48 9.79 14.53
CA PRO A 49 -3.41 9.46 15.47
C PRO A 49 -3.31 7.96 15.77
N PHE A 50 -2.14 7.37 15.52
CA PHE A 50 -1.85 5.99 15.91
C PHE A 50 -1.20 5.94 17.30
N ALA A 51 -1.69 5.08 18.20
CA ALA A 51 -1.18 4.90 19.55
C ALA A 51 0.32 4.58 19.55
N GLY A 52 1.13 5.39 20.24
CA GLY A 52 2.60 5.35 20.11
C GLY A 52 3.25 4.02 20.50
N ARG A 53 2.73 3.31 21.51
CA ARG A 53 3.23 1.98 21.88
C ARG A 53 2.97 0.95 20.80
N ALA A 54 1.76 0.96 20.21
CA ALA A 54 1.41 0.08 19.11
C ALA A 54 2.28 0.37 17.88
N PHE A 55 2.44 1.65 17.51
CA PHE A 55 3.33 2.06 16.41
C PHE A 55 4.77 1.52 16.60
N ARG A 56 5.37 1.74 17.76
CA ARG A 56 6.73 1.25 18.05
C ARG A 56 6.81 -0.27 17.96
N GLN A 57 5.81 -0.97 18.48
CA GLN A 57 5.75 -2.43 18.43
C GLN A 57 5.67 -2.92 16.98
N THR A 58 4.77 -2.34 16.16
CA THR A 58 4.61 -2.68 14.74
C THR A 58 5.89 -2.45 13.96
N VAL A 59 6.51 -1.26 14.08
CA VAL A 59 7.77 -0.94 13.38
C VAL A 59 8.88 -1.92 13.73
N ARG A 60 8.99 -2.30 15.01
CA ARG A 60 10.00 -3.26 15.44
C ARG A 60 9.72 -4.66 14.92
N MET A 61 8.53 -5.20 15.19
CA MET A 61 8.16 -6.59 14.85
C MET A 61 8.16 -6.84 13.34
N MET A 62 7.61 -5.91 12.54
CA MET A 62 7.42 -6.11 11.11
C MET A 62 8.56 -5.51 10.28
N GLY A 63 9.07 -4.34 10.66
CA GLY A 63 10.12 -3.65 9.91
C GLY A 63 11.54 -4.08 10.31
N GLN A 64 11.90 -3.89 11.58
CA GLN A 64 13.27 -4.12 12.06
C GLN A 64 13.61 -5.60 12.20
N ASP A 65 12.73 -6.36 12.83
CA ASP A 65 12.92 -7.80 13.09
C ASP A 65 12.48 -8.66 11.90
N ASN A 66 11.79 -8.06 10.93
CA ASN A 66 11.22 -8.72 9.76
C ASN A 66 10.50 -10.03 10.14
N GLY A 67 9.65 -9.95 11.16
CA GLY A 67 9.15 -11.11 11.92
C GLY A 67 8.40 -12.13 11.06
N PHE A 68 7.73 -11.69 10.00
CA PHE A 68 7.05 -12.59 9.06
C PHE A 68 8.04 -13.43 8.25
N MET A 69 9.13 -12.83 7.75
CA MET A 69 10.16 -13.55 7.01
C MET A 69 11.01 -14.46 7.91
N THR A 70 11.23 -14.05 9.16
CA THR A 70 12.08 -14.80 10.09
C THR A 70 11.34 -15.84 10.93
N GLY A 71 10.01 -15.89 10.86
CA GLY A 71 9.17 -16.77 11.68
C GLY A 71 9.16 -16.41 13.17
N ARG A 72 9.54 -15.17 13.51
CA ARG A 72 9.69 -14.69 14.91
C ARG A 72 8.57 -13.75 15.35
N LEU A 73 7.54 -13.59 14.53
CA LEU A 73 6.42 -12.71 14.87
C LEU A 73 5.53 -13.36 15.93
N GLU A 74 5.36 -12.69 17.07
CA GLU A 74 4.41 -13.09 18.10
C GLU A 74 3.39 -11.97 18.35
N LEU A 75 2.12 -12.34 18.43
CA LEU A 75 1.03 -11.42 18.74
C LEU A 75 0.01 -12.06 19.67
N GLY A 76 -0.25 -11.41 20.82
CA GLY A 76 -1.17 -11.93 21.83
C GLY A 76 -0.73 -13.26 22.43
N GLY A 77 0.59 -13.49 22.56
CA GLY A 77 1.16 -14.74 23.09
C GLY A 77 1.14 -15.92 22.11
N ARG A 78 0.82 -15.67 20.83
CA ARG A 78 0.81 -16.69 19.79
C ARG A 78 1.87 -16.37 18.75
N SER A 79 2.65 -17.37 18.36
CA SER A 79 3.49 -17.31 17.17
C SER A 79 2.61 -17.24 15.93
N ILE A 80 2.96 -16.39 14.97
CA ILE A 80 2.23 -16.16 13.73
C ILE A 80 3.12 -16.56 12.56
N SER A 81 2.64 -17.49 11.73
CA SER A 81 3.29 -17.89 10.48
C SER A 81 2.38 -17.57 9.29
N LEU A 82 2.96 -17.07 8.19
CA LEU A 82 2.25 -16.91 6.93
C LEU A 82 1.95 -18.26 6.26
N ASP A 83 2.70 -19.32 6.60
CA ASP A 83 2.43 -20.68 6.13
C ASP A 83 1.10 -21.24 6.68
N ASP A 84 0.55 -20.64 7.75
CA ASP A 84 -0.78 -21.02 8.26
C ASP A 84 -1.93 -20.54 7.36
N ILE A 85 -1.66 -19.65 6.39
CA ILE A 85 -2.65 -19.16 5.43
C ILE A 85 -2.79 -20.19 4.30
N ARG A 86 -3.86 -20.99 4.33
CA ARG A 86 -4.15 -22.10 3.38
C ARG A 86 -5.29 -21.82 2.40
N VAL A 87 -5.83 -20.59 2.38
CA VAL A 87 -6.95 -20.18 1.52
C VAL A 87 -6.43 -19.54 0.21
N PRO A 88 -7.22 -19.53 -0.87
CA PRO A 88 -6.89 -18.77 -2.09
C PRO A 88 -6.49 -17.33 -1.74
N PHE A 89 -5.38 -16.87 -2.32
CA PHE A 89 -4.80 -15.56 -1.98
C PHE A 89 -4.47 -14.76 -3.25
N LEU A 90 -4.99 -13.54 -3.33
CA LEU A 90 -4.66 -12.57 -4.37
C LEU A 90 -3.73 -11.49 -3.79
N ASN A 91 -2.51 -11.43 -4.30
CA ASN A 91 -1.53 -10.40 -3.96
C ASN A 91 -1.49 -9.33 -5.06
N VAL A 92 -1.94 -8.11 -4.75
CA VAL A 92 -2.00 -7.00 -5.73
C VAL A 92 -0.94 -5.96 -5.38
N PHE A 93 -0.08 -5.61 -6.34
CA PHE A 93 0.99 -4.64 -6.10
C PHE A 93 1.36 -3.82 -7.35
N GLY A 94 1.99 -2.67 -7.12
CA GLY A 94 2.33 -1.71 -8.16
C GLY A 94 3.80 -1.77 -8.56
N SER A 95 4.08 -1.86 -9.87
CA SER A 95 5.46 -1.87 -10.37
C SER A 95 6.20 -0.54 -10.20
N LYS A 96 5.47 0.55 -9.90
CA LYS A 96 6.02 1.90 -9.64
C LYS A 96 5.75 2.37 -8.22
N ASP A 97 5.40 1.46 -7.31
CA ASP A 97 5.19 1.78 -5.91
C ASP A 97 6.55 2.02 -5.23
N HIS A 98 6.72 3.22 -4.67
CA HIS A 98 7.93 3.63 -3.95
C HIS A 98 7.74 3.59 -2.43
N ILE A 99 6.52 3.33 -1.95
CA ILE A 99 6.18 3.17 -0.54
C ILE A 99 6.31 1.69 -0.16
N VAL A 100 5.75 0.79 -0.98
CA VAL A 100 5.91 -0.67 -0.85
C VAL A 100 6.40 -1.22 -2.19
N PRO A 101 7.74 -1.28 -2.40
CA PRO A 101 8.31 -1.72 -3.67
C PRO A 101 7.90 -3.14 -4.04
N ALA A 102 7.77 -3.42 -5.34
CA ALA A 102 7.43 -4.75 -5.84
C ALA A 102 8.35 -5.85 -5.31
N ASP A 103 9.65 -5.55 -5.13
CA ASP A 103 10.63 -6.50 -4.59
C ASP A 103 10.40 -6.84 -3.11
N ALA A 104 9.70 -5.98 -2.36
CA ALA A 104 9.28 -6.27 -0.99
C ALA A 104 7.96 -7.07 -0.95
N THR A 105 7.12 -6.94 -1.98
CA THR A 105 5.79 -7.59 -2.02
C THR A 105 5.81 -8.96 -2.70
N ARG A 106 6.59 -9.12 -3.76
CA ARG A 106 6.68 -10.36 -4.55
C ARG A 106 7.08 -11.61 -3.73
N PRO A 107 7.96 -11.52 -2.71
CA PRO A 107 8.30 -12.68 -1.89
C PRO A 107 7.13 -13.26 -1.08
N LEU A 108 6.05 -12.49 -0.86
CA LEU A 108 4.90 -12.91 -0.05
C LEU A 108 4.34 -14.25 -0.52
N SER A 109 4.20 -14.45 -1.83
CA SER A 109 3.62 -15.66 -2.42
C SER A 109 4.38 -16.93 -2.05
N GLY A 110 5.70 -16.83 -1.79
CA GLY A 110 6.53 -17.95 -1.35
C GLY A 110 6.48 -18.23 0.16
N LEU A 111 5.86 -17.35 0.94
CA LEU A 111 5.72 -17.50 2.40
C LEU A 111 4.36 -18.08 2.79
N LEU A 112 3.38 -18.02 1.88
CA LEU A 112 2.03 -18.49 2.12
C LEU A 112 1.98 -20.02 2.02
N GLY A 113 1.15 -20.62 2.85
CA GLY A 113 0.92 -22.05 2.81
C GLY A 113 -0.14 -22.49 1.79
N SER A 114 -0.76 -21.54 1.11
CA SER A 114 -1.80 -21.78 0.13
C SER A 114 -1.17 -22.32 -1.16
N PRO A 115 -1.71 -23.40 -1.75
CA PRO A 115 -1.33 -23.84 -3.09
C PRO A 115 -1.89 -22.93 -4.20
N ASP A 116 -2.85 -22.07 -3.84
CA ASP A 116 -3.56 -21.17 -4.75
C ASP A 116 -3.23 -19.72 -4.39
N VAL A 117 -2.20 -19.19 -5.04
CA VAL A 117 -1.74 -17.82 -4.88
C VAL A 117 -1.60 -17.18 -6.25
N THR A 118 -2.25 -16.03 -6.43
CA THR A 118 -2.19 -15.24 -7.65
C THR A 118 -1.51 -13.90 -7.37
N ASP A 119 -0.48 -13.57 -8.14
CA ASP A 119 0.15 -12.25 -8.13
C ASP A 119 -0.42 -11.39 -9.26
N LEU A 120 -0.95 -10.21 -8.92
CA LEU A 120 -1.44 -9.20 -9.85
C LEU A 120 -0.55 -7.94 -9.76
N GLU A 121 0.40 -7.83 -10.68
CA GLU A 121 1.25 -6.65 -10.81
C GLU A 121 0.61 -5.61 -11.75
N LEU A 122 0.39 -4.40 -11.25
CA LEU A 122 -0.17 -3.30 -12.01
C LEU A 122 0.90 -2.25 -12.32
N ASN A 123 0.87 -1.69 -13.53
CA ASN A 123 1.70 -0.54 -13.91
C ASN A 123 1.18 0.75 -13.28
N ALA A 124 1.36 0.87 -11.97
CA ALA A 124 0.85 1.93 -11.12
C ALA A 124 1.80 2.17 -9.93
N GLY A 125 1.75 3.39 -9.39
CA GLY A 125 2.33 3.71 -8.08
C GLY A 125 1.34 3.42 -6.95
N HIS A 126 1.76 3.63 -5.69
CA HIS A 126 1.02 3.25 -4.49
C HIS A 126 -0.48 3.60 -4.53
N VAL A 127 -0.77 4.90 -4.65
CA VAL A 127 -2.15 5.42 -4.69
C VAL A 127 -2.84 5.01 -6.00
N GLY A 128 -2.08 4.95 -7.10
CA GLY A 128 -2.57 4.57 -8.42
C GLY A 128 -3.07 3.12 -8.55
N LEU A 129 -2.85 2.28 -7.52
CA LEU A 129 -3.44 0.94 -7.42
C LEU A 129 -4.95 0.99 -7.19
N PHE A 130 -5.42 2.01 -6.48
CA PHE A 130 -6.83 2.15 -6.10
C PHE A 130 -7.55 3.25 -6.88
N ILE A 131 -6.82 4.26 -7.34
CA ILE A 131 -7.40 5.38 -8.07
C ILE A 131 -6.77 5.57 -9.44
N GLY A 132 -7.54 6.13 -10.37
CA GLY A 132 -7.06 6.50 -11.70
C GLY A 132 -7.22 5.38 -12.73
N ARG A 133 -6.71 5.66 -13.93
CA ARG A 133 -7.06 4.87 -15.13
C ARG A 133 -6.65 3.40 -15.04
N THR A 134 -5.46 3.11 -14.52
CA THR A 134 -4.97 1.73 -14.37
C THR A 134 -5.83 0.94 -13.38
N ALA A 135 -6.14 1.53 -12.22
CA ALA A 135 -7.04 0.93 -11.24
C ALA A 135 -8.42 0.61 -11.85
N HIS A 136 -9.06 1.58 -12.50
CA HIS A 136 -10.41 1.39 -13.05
C HIS A 136 -10.48 0.45 -14.26
N ARG A 137 -9.47 0.45 -15.13
CA ARG A 137 -9.50 -0.37 -16.37
C ARG A 137 -8.92 -1.77 -16.20
N HIS A 138 -8.01 -1.96 -15.25
CA HIS A 138 -7.26 -3.20 -15.12
C HIS A 138 -7.30 -3.76 -13.70
N GLY A 139 -7.08 -2.92 -12.68
CA GLY A 139 -7.02 -3.38 -11.28
C GLY A 139 -8.36 -3.89 -10.75
N VAL A 140 -9.36 -3.03 -10.67
CA VAL A 140 -10.68 -3.35 -10.11
C VAL A 140 -11.37 -4.48 -10.88
N PRO A 141 -11.44 -4.48 -12.23
CA PRO A 141 -12.01 -5.60 -12.97
C PRO A 141 -11.30 -6.92 -12.66
N ALA A 142 -9.96 -6.96 -12.68
CA ALA A 142 -9.23 -8.20 -12.40
C ALA A 142 -9.44 -8.71 -10.97
N MET A 143 -9.53 -7.81 -9.99
CA MET A 143 -9.84 -8.18 -8.60
C MET A 143 -11.26 -8.75 -8.47
N VAL A 144 -12.25 -8.15 -9.12
CA VAL A 144 -13.64 -8.64 -9.12
C VAL A 144 -13.72 -9.99 -9.82
N ASP A 145 -13.15 -10.12 -11.01
CA ASP A 145 -13.13 -11.37 -11.77
C ASP A 145 -12.45 -12.49 -10.97
N TRP A 146 -11.38 -12.18 -10.23
CA TRP A 146 -10.72 -13.15 -9.36
C TRP A 146 -11.64 -13.56 -8.20
N ILE A 147 -12.31 -12.62 -7.53
CA ILE A 147 -13.25 -12.95 -6.45
C ILE A 147 -14.39 -13.83 -6.98
N ASP A 148 -14.96 -13.51 -8.13
CA ASP A 148 -16.06 -14.27 -8.77
C ASP A 148 -15.64 -15.70 -9.11
N GLN A 149 -14.36 -15.94 -9.43
CA GLN A 149 -13.82 -17.27 -9.68
C GLN A 149 -13.58 -18.10 -8.40
N HIS A 150 -13.55 -17.46 -7.23
CA HIS A 150 -13.22 -18.09 -5.94
C HIS A 150 -14.35 -17.95 -4.90
N SER A 151 -15.57 -17.59 -5.33
CA SER A 151 -16.75 -17.46 -4.47
C SER A 151 -17.77 -18.59 -4.63
#